data_AF-A0A943K6C1-F1
#
_entry.id   AF-A0A943K6C1-F1
#
_cell.length_a   1.000
_cell.length_b   1.000
_cell.length_c   1.000
_cell.angle_alpha   90.00
_cell.angle_beta   90.00
_cell.angle_gamma   90.00
#
_symmetry.space_group_name_H-M   'P 1'
#
loop_
_entity.id
_entity.type
_entity.pdbx_description
1 polymer ?
#
loop_
_entity_poly.entity_id
_entity_poly.type
_entity_poly.pdbx_seq_one_letter_code
_entity_poly.pdbx_strand_id
1 'polypeptide(L)'
;MEDYKDQRKKAIKKTIFTYLTITVIGAVLAGIGMLLRGKAEGFGIVMGLIGLIFVGVGVFEGCSEVQRIKRLFCSKCGYGYTIKWEESQRSESDDGKKVYAYETFDCTCENCGNETSFTKKFLAASVNEKGRVTNYNVQKKVKDYITFKF
;
A
#
# COMPACT_ATOMS: atom_id res chain seq x y z
N MET A 1 -26.75 -15.89 -6.14
CA MET A 1 -26.09 -14.67 -5.63
C MET A 1 -24.79 -15.09 -4.98
N GLU A 2 -23.67 -14.82 -5.64
CA GLU A 2 -22.35 -14.95 -5.02
C GLU A 2 -22.33 -14.01 -3.79
N ASP A 3 -22.00 -14.53 -2.61
CA ASP A 3 -21.99 -13.72 -1.39
C ASP A 3 -20.85 -12.69 -1.51
N TYR A 4 -21.17 -11.45 -1.87
CA TYR A 4 -20.19 -10.38 -2.05
C TYR A 4 -19.36 -10.10 -0.79
N LYS A 5 -19.81 -10.53 0.41
CA LYS A 5 -18.95 -10.50 1.61
C LYS A 5 -17.71 -11.37 1.43
N ASP A 6 -17.80 -12.41 0.61
CA ASP A 6 -16.68 -13.27 0.28
C ASP A 6 -15.62 -12.55 -0.53
N GLN A 7 -15.96 -11.61 -1.42
CA GLN A 7 -14.97 -10.89 -2.25
C GLN A 7 -13.99 -10.06 -1.39
N ARG A 8 -14.50 -9.19 -0.51
CA ARG A 8 -13.66 -8.41 0.41
C ARG A 8 -12.85 -9.30 1.35
N LYS A 9 -13.46 -10.35 1.91
CA LYS A 9 -12.76 -11.30 2.80
C LYS A 9 -11.68 -12.08 2.08
N LYS A 10 -11.96 -12.58 0.87
CA LYS A 10 -11.04 -13.32 0.01
C LYS A 10 -9.86 -12.45 -0.42
N ALA A 11 -10.10 -11.19 -0.79
CA ALA A 11 -9.05 -10.24 -1.10
C ALA A 11 -8.13 -9.98 0.10
N ILE A 12 -8.71 -9.66 1.27
CA ILE A 12 -7.95 -9.46 2.51
C ILE A 12 -7.16 -10.72 2.89
N LYS A 13 -7.78 -11.90 2.82
CA LYS A 13 -7.12 -13.17 3.16
C LYS A 13 -5.96 -13.48 2.22
N LYS A 14 -6.13 -13.27 0.90
CA LYS A 14 -5.07 -13.45 -0.09
C LYS A 14 -3.90 -12.48 0.19
N THR A 15 -4.18 -11.20 0.42
CA THR A 15 -3.18 -10.19 0.74
C THR A 15 -2.42 -10.53 2.03
N ILE A 16 -3.13 -10.84 3.12
CA ILE A 16 -2.51 -11.22 4.40
C ILE A 16 -1.63 -12.46 4.20
N PHE A 17 -2.12 -13.47 3.49
CA PHE A 17 -1.35 -14.69 3.25
C PHE A 17 -0.06 -14.41 2.46
N THR A 18 -0.13 -13.61 1.39
CA THR A 18 1.05 -13.24 0.60
C THR A 18 2.09 -12.52 1.45
N TYR A 19 1.67 -11.48 2.17
CA TYR A 19 2.61 -10.66 2.96
C TYR A 19 3.13 -11.39 4.19
N LEU A 20 2.32 -12.24 4.83
CA LEU A 20 2.77 -13.10 5.92
C LEU A 20 3.83 -14.10 5.45
N THR A 21 3.68 -14.65 4.24
CA THR A 21 4.70 -15.52 3.63
C THR A 21 6.02 -14.78 3.45
N ILE A 22 5.98 -13.53 2.96
CA ILE A 22 7.17 -12.68 2.82
C ILE A 22 7.82 -12.41 4.19
N THR A 23 7.02 -12.10 5.20
CA THR A 23 7.51 -11.87 6.57
C THR A 23 8.16 -13.13 7.17
N VAL A 24 7.58 -14.31 6.96
CA VAL A 24 8.17 -15.57 7.44
C VAL A 24 9.50 -15.84 6.76
N ILE A 25 9.62 -15.64 5.44
CA ILE A 25 10.90 -15.76 4.72
C ILE A 25 11.94 -14.80 5.32
N GLY A 26 11.56 -13.53 5.54
CA GLY A 26 12.45 -12.54 6.16
C GLY A 26 12.92 -12.95 7.57
N ALA A 27 12.01 -13.49 8.40
CA ALA A 27 12.35 -13.95 9.74
C ALA A 27 13.32 -15.14 9.72
N VAL A 28 13.15 -16.08 8.77
CA VAL A 28 14.08 -17.20 8.58
C VAL A 28 15.46 -16.69 8.17
N LEU A 29 15.54 -15.75 7.22
CA LEU A 29 16.82 -15.15 6.81
C LEU A 29 17.50 -14.41 7.96
N ALA A 30 16.73 -13.69 8.78
CA ALA A 30 17.24 -13.02 9.97
C ALA A 30 17.82 -14.02 10.99
N GLY A 31 17.12 -15.14 11.24
CA GLY A 31 17.58 -16.22 12.10
C GLY A 31 18.86 -16.89 11.60
N ILE A 32 18.95 -17.16 10.29
CA ILE A 32 20.17 -17.70 9.66
C ILE A 32 21.33 -16.70 9.83
N GLY A 33 21.09 -15.41 9.64
CA GLY A 33 22.08 -14.36 9.85
C GLY A 33 22.65 -14.35 11.28
N MET A 34 21.79 -14.53 12.28
CA MET A 34 22.21 -14.63 13.69
C MET A 34 23.07 -15.88 13.96
N LEU A 35 22.70 -17.03 13.39
CA LEU A 35 23.46 -18.29 13.56
C LEU A 35 24.85 -18.24 12.90
N LEU A 36 24.99 -17.49 11.80
CA LEU A 36 26.24 -17.37 11.07
C LEU A 36 27.20 -16.32 11.67
N ARG A 37 26.74 -15.52 12.64
CA ARG A 37 27.51 -14.44 13.28
C ARG A 37 28.78 -14.92 14.02
N GLY A 38 28.98 -16.21 14.24
CA GLY A 38 30.22 -16.75 14.84
C GLY A 38 31.19 -17.43 13.86
N LYS A 39 30.76 -17.73 12.62
CA LYS A 39 31.56 -18.48 11.63
C LYS A 39 31.87 -17.69 10.36
N ALA A 40 30.97 -16.79 9.98
CA ALA A 40 31.09 -15.95 8.80
C ALA A 40 30.44 -14.60 9.11
N GLU A 41 31.04 -13.85 10.04
CA GLU A 41 30.48 -12.62 10.63
C GLU A 41 29.93 -11.64 9.58
N GLY A 42 30.72 -11.31 8.55
CA GLY A 42 30.29 -10.38 7.50
C GLY A 42 29.07 -10.88 6.73
N PHE A 43 29.03 -12.16 6.38
CA PHE A 43 27.90 -12.76 5.67
C PHE A 43 26.66 -12.86 6.55
N GLY A 44 26.83 -13.25 7.83
CA GLY A 44 25.75 -13.32 8.80
C GLY A 44 25.07 -11.96 9.04
N ILE A 45 25.84 -10.88 9.13
CA ILE A 45 25.32 -9.52 9.30
C ILE A 45 24.48 -9.11 8.07
N VAL A 46 24.99 -9.31 6.85
CA VAL A 46 24.27 -8.95 5.62
C VAL A 46 22.96 -9.72 5.49
N MET A 47 22.99 -11.04 5.69
CA MET A 47 21.78 -11.88 5.64
C MET A 47 20.77 -11.49 6.74
N GLY A 48 21.26 -11.15 7.93
CA GLY A 48 20.46 -10.63 9.02
C GLY A 48 19.69 -9.36 8.65
N LEU A 49 20.41 -8.38 8.08
CA LEU A 49 19.82 -7.09 7.66
C LEU A 49 18.81 -7.27 6.52
N ILE A 50 19.13 -8.10 5.53
CA ILE A 50 18.20 -8.43 4.45
C ILE A 50 16.92 -9.03 5.02
N GLY A 51 17.03 -10.01 5.92
CA GLY A 51 15.88 -10.62 6.59
C GLY A 51 14.99 -9.59 7.32
N LEU A 52 15.60 -8.66 8.05
CA LEU A 52 14.87 -7.58 8.73
C LEU A 52 14.15 -6.63 7.76
N ILE A 53 14.76 -6.32 6.61
CA ILE A 53 14.12 -5.52 5.56
C ILE A 53 12.88 -6.25 5.03
N PHE A 54 12.98 -7.55 4.73
CA PHE A 54 11.83 -8.34 4.27
C PHE A 54 10.69 -8.37 5.30
N VAL A 55 11.01 -8.51 6.59
CA VAL A 55 10.01 -8.44 7.67
C VAL A 55 9.33 -7.07 7.68
N GLY A 56 10.12 -5.98 7.67
CA GLY A 56 9.60 -4.61 7.70
C GLY A 56 8.71 -4.29 6.51
N VAL A 57 9.17 -4.61 5.30
CA VAL A 57 8.40 -4.41 4.05
C VAL A 57 7.14 -5.25 4.06
N GLY A 58 7.22 -6.54 4.43
CA GLY A 58 6.06 -7.43 4.47
C GLY A 58 4.96 -6.92 5.40
N VAL A 59 5.31 -6.44 6.59
CA VAL A 59 4.35 -5.88 7.54
C VAL A 59 3.79 -4.55 7.03
N PHE A 60 4.65 -3.63 6.58
CA PHE A 60 4.21 -2.30 6.16
C PHE A 60 3.31 -2.35 4.92
N GLU A 61 3.73 -3.04 3.87
CA GLU A 61 2.94 -3.18 2.65
C GLU A 61 1.67 -3.99 2.90
N GLY A 62 1.75 -5.07 3.71
CA GLY A 62 0.57 -5.85 4.07
C GLY A 62 -0.49 -5.03 4.79
N CYS A 63 -0.09 -4.20 5.76
CA CYS A 63 -1.02 -3.29 6.43
C CYS A 63 -1.58 -2.23 5.48
N SER A 64 -0.74 -1.63 4.64
CA SER A 64 -1.13 -0.60 3.66
C SER A 64 -2.15 -1.13 2.65
N GLU A 65 -1.89 -2.32 2.08
CA GLU A 65 -2.81 -2.95 1.13
C GLU A 65 -4.12 -3.35 1.81
N VAL A 66 -4.10 -3.95 3.00
CA VAL A 66 -5.33 -4.26 3.76
C VAL A 66 -6.17 -3.00 4.01
N GLN A 67 -5.54 -1.88 4.39
CA GLN A 67 -6.24 -0.62 4.57
C GLN A 67 -6.83 -0.10 3.26
N ARG A 68 -6.09 -0.22 2.15
CA ARG A 68 -6.57 0.11 0.81
C ARG A 68 -7.78 -0.76 0.44
N ILE A 69 -7.73 -2.08 0.63
CA ILE A 69 -8.89 -2.96 0.38
C ILE A 69 -10.10 -2.49 1.20
N LYS A 70 -9.91 -2.18 2.48
CA LYS A 70 -11.01 -1.73 3.34
C LYS A 70 -11.66 -0.42 2.88
N ARG A 71 -10.94 0.45 2.16
CA ARG A 71 -11.47 1.69 1.57
C ARG A 71 -12.19 1.46 0.25
N LEU A 72 -11.72 0.50 -0.54
CA LEU A 72 -12.23 0.24 -1.90
C LEU A 72 -13.41 -0.75 -1.93
N PHE A 73 -13.67 -1.44 -0.82
CA PHE A 73 -14.80 -2.38 -0.69
C PHE A 73 -15.78 -1.95 0.39
N CYS A 74 -17.06 -2.21 0.13
CA CYS A 74 -18.15 -1.89 1.03
C CYS A 74 -17.99 -2.58 2.39
N SER A 75 -18.08 -1.77 3.46
CA SER A 75 -17.98 -2.27 4.83
C SER A 75 -19.14 -3.18 5.22
N LYS A 76 -20.34 -2.95 4.65
CA LYS A 76 -21.59 -3.66 4.96
C LYS A 76 -21.71 -4.99 4.21
N CYS A 77 -21.60 -4.95 2.88
CA CYS A 77 -21.86 -6.12 2.02
C CYS A 77 -20.61 -6.69 1.34
N GLY A 78 -19.45 -6.03 1.43
CA GLY A 78 -18.21 -6.52 0.83
C GLY A 78 -18.09 -6.35 -0.69
N TYR A 79 -19.09 -5.77 -1.35
CA TYR A 79 -19.04 -5.42 -2.78
C TYR A 79 -18.02 -4.31 -3.05
N GLY A 80 -17.32 -4.36 -4.18
CA GLY A 80 -16.41 -3.28 -4.61
C GLY A 80 -17.18 -1.97 -4.83
N TYR A 81 -16.64 -0.84 -4.37
CA TYR A 81 -17.27 0.45 -4.62
C TYR A 81 -17.13 0.87 -6.08
N THR A 82 -18.18 1.51 -6.62
CA THR A 82 -18.05 2.43 -7.75
C THR A 82 -17.37 3.69 -7.22
N ILE A 83 -16.28 4.11 -7.86
CA ILE A 83 -15.44 5.20 -7.34
C ILE A 83 -15.37 6.33 -8.37
N LYS A 84 -15.76 7.53 -7.93
CA LYS A 84 -15.45 8.78 -8.60
C LYS A 84 -14.35 9.48 -7.80
N TRP A 85 -13.51 10.24 -8.48
CA TRP A 85 -12.45 10.99 -7.80
C TRP A 85 -12.28 12.37 -8.42
N GLU A 86 -11.85 13.31 -7.60
CA GLU A 86 -11.50 14.67 -7.99
C GLU A 86 -10.34 15.21 -7.15
N GLU A 87 -9.52 16.07 -7.75
CA GLU A 87 -8.45 16.78 -7.03
C GLU A 87 -9.09 17.88 -6.18
N SER A 88 -9.08 17.69 -4.87
CA SER A 88 -9.65 18.63 -3.90
C SER A 88 -8.69 19.76 -3.54
N GLN A 89 -7.38 19.47 -3.51
CA GLN A 89 -6.36 20.41 -3.10
C GLN A 89 -5.00 20.04 -3.68
N ARG A 90 -4.15 21.05 -3.88
CA ARG A 90 -2.71 20.87 -4.08
C ARG A 90 -1.94 21.66 -3.03
N SER A 91 -0.92 21.05 -2.42
CA SER A 91 -0.08 21.70 -1.41
C SER A 91 1.39 21.43 -1.66
N GLU A 92 2.21 22.43 -1.39
CA GLU A 92 3.67 22.27 -1.32
C GLU A 92 4.06 21.74 0.07
N SER A 93 5.23 21.11 0.18
CA SER A 93 5.86 20.82 1.46
C SER A 93 6.53 22.07 2.02
N ASP A 94 6.69 22.11 3.34
CA ASP A 94 7.30 23.24 4.04
C ASP A 94 8.73 23.55 3.56
N ASP A 95 9.45 22.54 3.07
CA ASP A 95 10.80 22.68 2.51
C ASP A 95 10.84 23.08 1.02
N GLY A 96 9.67 23.27 0.39
CA GLY A 96 9.53 23.61 -1.03
C GLY A 96 9.97 22.52 -2.01
N LYS A 97 10.31 21.32 -1.52
CA LYS A 97 10.89 20.26 -2.36
C LYS A 97 9.86 19.30 -2.92
N LYS A 98 8.62 19.32 -2.45
CA LYS A 98 7.59 18.36 -2.87
C LYS A 98 6.25 19.07 -3.05
N VAL A 99 5.55 18.67 -4.10
CA VAL A 99 4.16 19.08 -4.33
C VAL A 99 3.30 17.85 -4.21
N TYR A 100 2.20 17.98 -3.46
CA TYR A 100 1.25 16.94 -3.19
C TYR A 100 -0.12 17.32 -3.72
N ALA A 101 -0.79 16.38 -4.39
CA ALA A 101 -2.19 16.46 -4.77
C ALA A 101 -3.02 15.64 -3.78
N TYR A 102 -4.15 16.18 -3.34
CA TYR A 102 -5.10 15.53 -2.45
C TYR A 102 -6.33 15.18 -3.28
N GLU A 103 -6.52 13.90 -3.50
CA GLU A 103 -7.61 13.36 -4.31
C GLU A 103 -8.70 12.88 -3.36
N THR A 104 -9.91 13.40 -3.52
CA THR A 104 -11.08 12.96 -2.79
C THR A 104 -11.79 11.90 -3.61
N PHE A 105 -12.13 10.80 -2.96
CA PHE A 105 -12.75 9.62 -3.54
C PHE A 105 -14.16 9.48 -3.00
N ASP A 106 -15.14 9.59 -3.87
CA ASP A 106 -16.54 9.32 -3.55
C ASP A 106 -16.88 7.91 -3.99
N CYS A 107 -17.29 7.11 -3.01
CA CYS A 107 -17.47 5.67 -3.15
C CYS A 107 -18.93 5.31 -2.93
N THR A 108 -19.57 4.73 -3.96
CA THR A 108 -20.96 4.30 -3.92
C THR A 108 -21.05 2.80 -4.11
N CYS A 109 -21.78 2.12 -3.23
CA CYS A 109 -22.00 0.68 -3.33
C CYS A 109 -23.29 0.39 -4.08
N GLU A 110 -23.19 -0.04 -5.33
CA GLU A 110 -24.35 -0.39 -6.17
C GLU A 110 -25.25 -1.49 -5.58
N ASN A 111 -24.68 -2.35 -4.72
CA ASN A 111 -25.44 -3.47 -4.14
C ASN A 111 -26.31 -3.06 -2.93
N CYS A 112 -25.90 -2.09 -2.12
CA CYS A 112 -26.61 -1.74 -0.89
C CYS A 112 -26.84 -0.23 -0.68
N GLY A 113 -26.49 0.60 -1.67
CA GLY A 113 -26.65 2.05 -1.64
C GLY A 113 -25.74 2.75 -0.62
N ASN A 114 -24.76 2.06 -0.03
CA ASN A 114 -23.89 2.68 0.95
C ASN A 114 -22.91 3.65 0.27
N GLU A 115 -22.88 4.88 0.75
CA GLU A 115 -21.96 5.92 0.31
C GLU A 115 -20.90 6.20 1.37
N THR A 116 -19.69 6.51 0.93
CA THR A 116 -18.60 6.97 1.79
C THR A 116 -17.64 7.81 0.97
N SER A 117 -16.92 8.72 1.61
CA SER A 117 -15.84 9.46 0.96
C SER A 117 -14.56 9.40 1.77
N PHE A 118 -13.42 9.54 1.10
CA PHE A 118 -12.13 9.70 1.76
C PHE A 118 -11.16 10.48 0.88
N THR A 119 -10.21 11.16 1.50
CA THR A 119 -9.13 11.86 0.79
C THR A 119 -7.82 11.09 0.90
N LYS A 120 -7.03 11.07 -0.18
CA LYS A 120 -5.68 10.50 -0.20
C LYS A 120 -4.69 11.47 -0.82
N LYS A 121 -3.54 11.59 -0.16
CA LYS A 121 -2.39 12.39 -0.59
C LYS A 121 -1.55 11.61 -1.60
N PHE A 122 -1.25 12.22 -2.74
CA PHE A 122 -0.36 11.71 -3.79
C PHE A 122 0.77 12.69 -4.05
N LEU A 123 1.99 12.17 -4.21
CA LEU A 123 3.12 13.00 -4.64
C LEU A 123 2.96 13.37 -6.12
N ALA A 124 2.79 14.66 -6.40
CA ALA A 124 2.59 15.24 -7.73
C ALA A 124 3.92 15.71 -8.35
N ALA A 125 4.82 16.29 -7.55
CA ALA A 125 6.16 16.65 -8.00
C ALA A 125 7.18 16.56 -6.87
N SER A 126 8.45 16.40 -7.21
CA SER A 126 9.56 16.54 -6.26
C SER A 126 10.81 17.15 -6.90
N VAL A 127 11.52 17.96 -6.14
CA VAL A 127 12.81 18.54 -6.49
C VAL A 127 13.91 17.78 -5.78
N ASN A 128 14.91 17.31 -6.53
CA ASN A 128 16.06 16.64 -5.93
C ASN A 128 17.14 17.65 -5.48
N GLU A 129 18.18 17.16 -4.81
CA GLU A 129 19.29 17.99 -4.30
C GLU A 129 20.04 18.78 -5.39
N LYS A 130 19.94 18.32 -6.65
CA LYS A 130 20.54 18.98 -7.82
C LYS A 130 19.59 19.98 -8.50
N GLY A 131 18.46 20.30 -7.86
CA GLY A 131 17.44 21.21 -8.40
C GLY A 131 16.61 20.64 -9.55
N ARG A 132 16.73 19.35 -9.88
CA ARG A 132 15.93 18.73 -10.95
C ARG A 132 14.54 18.41 -10.45
N VAL A 133 13.53 18.86 -11.21
CA VAL A 133 12.12 18.59 -10.94
C VAL A 133 11.72 17.26 -11.57
N THR A 134 11.10 16.40 -10.78
CA THR A 134 10.43 15.18 -11.23
C THR A 134 8.93 15.37 -11.08
N ASN A 135 8.22 15.36 -12.21
CA ASN A 135 6.75 15.40 -12.21
C ASN A 135 6.20 13.98 -12.27
N TYR A 136 5.21 13.71 -11.43
CA TYR A 136 4.54 12.42 -11.36
C TYR A 136 3.13 12.54 -11.93
N ASN A 137 2.75 11.55 -12.73
CA ASN A 137 1.39 11.46 -13.24
C ASN A 137 0.43 11.03 -12.12
N VAL A 138 -0.24 11.99 -11.49
CA VAL A 138 -1.19 11.77 -10.39
C VAL A 138 -2.37 10.92 -10.86
N GLN A 139 -2.94 11.19 -12.03
CA GLN A 139 -4.05 10.39 -12.58
C GLN A 139 -3.68 8.91 -12.72
N LYS A 140 -2.46 8.60 -13.19
CA LYS A 140 -1.98 7.23 -13.25
C LYS A 140 -1.90 6.62 -11.84
N LYS A 141 -1.32 7.33 -10.87
CA LYS A 141 -1.23 6.86 -9.48
C LYS A 141 -2.61 6.62 -8.85
N VAL A 142 -3.60 7.46 -9.15
CA VAL A 142 -4.98 7.29 -8.71
C VAL A 142 -5.59 6.04 -9.34
N LYS A 143 -5.45 5.87 -10.66
CA LYS A 143 -5.91 4.66 -11.37
C LYS A 143 -5.26 3.40 -10.83
N ASP A 144 -3.95 3.41 -10.60
CA ASP A 144 -3.21 2.29 -10.01
C ASP A 144 -3.70 2.00 -8.57
N TYR A 145 -4.07 3.04 -7.81
CA TYR A 145 -4.61 2.90 -6.46
C TYR A 145 -6.02 2.28 -6.44
N ILE A 146 -6.91 2.64 -7.36
CA ILE A 146 -8.28 2.07 -7.41
C ILE A 146 -8.32 0.72 -8.14
N THR A 147 -7.38 0.45 -9.04
CA THR A 147 -7.35 -0.80 -9.81
C THR A 147 -6.81 -1.94 -8.94
N PHE A 148 -7.67 -2.92 -8.69
CA PHE A 148 -7.26 -4.20 -8.10
C PHE A 148 -6.66 -5.09 -9.19
N LYS A 149 -5.41 -5.52 -9.00
CA LYS A 149 -4.86 -6.66 -9.73
C LYS A 149 -5.15 -7.92 -8.92
N PHE A 150 -5.95 -8.83 -9.47
CA PHE A 150 -6.16 -10.18 -8.94
C PHE A 150 -5.05 -11.12 -9.43
#